data_AF-A0A521NHJ7-F1
#
_entry.id   AF-A0A521NHJ7-F1
#
_cell.length_a   1.000
_cell.length_b   1.000
_cell.length_c   1.000
_cell.angle_alpha   90.00
_cell.angle_beta   90.00
_cell.angle_gamma   90.00
#
_symmetry.space_group_name_H-M   'P 1'
#
loop_
_entity.id
_entity.type
_entity.pdbx_description
1 polymer ?
#
loop_
_entity_poly.entity_id
_entity_poly.type
_entity_poly.pdbx_seq_one_letter_code
_entity_poly.pdbx_strand_id
1 'polypeptide(L)'
;MKLLPRPSRALAALALALGCAAAQAAPDCDRCQDLPRLYREMLEQEFLRAKFQTWISQAYYPLSIDAMQTQATSALTAAMQGNLYGVLAPPASDAGTAGAAAPSFGTVISGGSCQLVEYVPRPGQSPTTRPVTEQQIRQKLCKPLAEFTIEHENTHIKACAAAYKAGDKSVESVEWFVQSDAKAYDAGVRVLRDAIAALARKCQWAGSTNVRKPDNSMVVPTPEEIVTLTKNVKAKGSAMRRATQ
;
A
#
# COMPACT_ATOMS: atom_id res chain seq x y z
N MET A 1 -50.07 60.80 -9.04
CA MET A 1 -50.47 59.37 -9.12
C MET A 1 -49.30 58.57 -9.66
N LYS A 2 -48.83 57.58 -8.89
CA LYS A 2 -47.63 56.78 -9.16
C LYS A 2 -47.89 55.82 -10.34
N LEU A 3 -47.06 55.92 -11.38
CA LEU A 3 -46.94 54.95 -12.47
C LEU A 3 -45.99 53.83 -12.02
N LEU A 4 -46.48 52.60 -11.94
CA LEU A 4 -45.68 51.39 -11.73
C LEU A 4 -45.11 50.90 -13.07
N PRO A 5 -43.81 50.56 -13.17
CA PRO A 5 -43.25 49.97 -14.37
C PRO A 5 -43.47 48.45 -14.45
N ARG A 6 -43.62 47.96 -15.68
CA ARG A 6 -43.66 46.54 -16.07
C ARG A 6 -42.32 45.83 -15.78
N PRO A 7 -42.33 44.51 -15.52
CA PRO A 7 -41.09 43.75 -15.33
C PRO A 7 -40.46 43.40 -16.69
N SER A 8 -39.26 43.91 -16.94
CA SER A 8 -38.38 43.38 -17.99
C SER A 8 -37.66 42.15 -17.46
N ARG A 9 -37.88 41.01 -18.10
CA ARG A 9 -37.12 39.78 -17.88
C ARG A 9 -35.69 39.98 -18.39
N ALA A 10 -34.73 40.12 -17.47
CA ALA A 10 -33.31 39.92 -17.76
C ALA A 10 -32.89 38.58 -17.15
N LEU A 11 -32.65 37.60 -18.02
CA LEU A 11 -32.02 36.31 -17.68
C LEU A 11 -30.57 36.57 -17.28
N ALA A 12 -30.30 36.55 -15.97
CA ALA A 12 -28.94 36.36 -15.47
C ALA A 12 -28.68 34.84 -15.42
N ALA A 13 -28.01 34.32 -16.45
CA ALA A 13 -27.44 32.98 -16.41
C ALA A 13 -26.29 32.98 -15.40
N LEU A 14 -26.58 32.53 -14.17
CA LEU A 14 -25.57 32.16 -13.20
C LEU A 14 -24.90 30.89 -13.73
N ALA A 15 -23.77 31.05 -14.42
CA ALA A 15 -22.89 29.94 -14.74
C ALA A 15 -22.35 29.40 -13.41
N LEU A 16 -22.98 28.34 -12.91
CA LEU A 16 -22.37 27.47 -11.90
C LEU A 16 -21.10 26.88 -12.53
N ALA A 17 -19.97 27.53 -12.26
CA ALA A 17 -18.68 26.89 -12.31
C ALA A 17 -18.67 25.82 -11.20
N LEU A 18 -19.29 24.68 -11.49
CA LEU A 18 -18.97 23.42 -10.86
C LEU A 18 -17.49 23.19 -11.16
N GLY A 19 -16.63 23.64 -10.25
CA GLY A 19 -15.25 23.21 -10.21
C GLY A 19 -15.28 21.70 -10.09
N CYS A 20 -15.11 20.99 -11.21
CA CYS A 20 -14.56 19.66 -11.19
C CYS A 20 -13.23 19.81 -10.45
N ALA A 21 -13.21 19.42 -9.18
CA ALA A 21 -11.98 19.01 -8.56
C ALA A 21 -11.42 17.92 -9.49
N ALA A 22 -10.43 18.28 -10.29
CA ALA A 22 -9.72 17.32 -11.11
C ALA A 22 -9.25 16.25 -10.13
N ALA A 23 -9.80 15.03 -10.25
CA ALA A 23 -9.31 13.92 -9.48
C ALA A 23 -7.80 13.85 -9.75
N GLN A 24 -6.99 14.18 -8.75
CA GLN A 24 -5.55 14.01 -8.86
C GLN A 24 -5.36 12.54 -9.26
N ALA A 25 -4.75 12.30 -10.43
CA ALA A 25 -4.41 10.95 -10.83
C ALA A 25 -3.55 10.34 -9.72
N ALA A 26 -3.77 9.07 -9.43
CA ALA A 26 -2.93 8.34 -8.48
C ALA A 26 -1.45 8.54 -8.86
N PRO A 27 -0.55 8.67 -7.88
CA PRO A 27 0.87 8.84 -8.20
C PRO A 27 1.36 7.65 -9.04
N ASP A 28 2.13 7.89 -10.09
CA ASP A 28 2.72 6.81 -10.89
C ASP A 28 3.87 6.12 -10.14
N CYS A 29 3.96 4.80 -10.28
CA CYS A 29 5.10 4.00 -9.79
C CYS A 29 5.45 2.85 -10.74
N ASP A 30 5.31 3.08 -12.05
CA ASP A 30 5.52 2.09 -13.11
C ASP A 30 6.78 2.35 -13.96
N ARG A 31 7.69 3.22 -13.48
CA ARG A 31 8.95 3.54 -14.15
C ARG A 31 10.10 2.82 -13.47
N CYS A 32 11.19 2.58 -14.20
CA CYS A 32 12.35 1.86 -13.67
C CYS A 32 12.98 2.51 -12.43
N GLN A 33 12.87 3.83 -12.30
CA GLN A 33 13.33 4.57 -11.13
C GLN A 33 12.49 4.31 -9.87
N ASP A 34 11.31 3.72 -10.00
CA ASP A 34 10.41 3.39 -8.90
C ASP A 34 10.72 1.99 -8.32
N LEU A 35 11.55 1.17 -9.00
CA LEU A 35 11.96 -0.16 -8.53
C LEU A 35 12.55 -0.17 -7.10
N PRO A 36 13.48 0.75 -6.73
CA PRO A 36 13.98 0.80 -5.35
C PRO A 36 12.88 1.03 -4.32
N ARG A 37 11.91 1.91 -4.61
CA ARG A 37 10.79 2.19 -3.70
C ARG A 37 9.89 0.98 -3.53
N LEU A 38 9.47 0.35 -4.64
CA LEU A 38 8.61 -0.83 -4.58
C LEU A 38 9.29 -2.01 -3.88
N TYR A 39 10.60 -2.17 -4.08
CA TYR A 39 11.35 -3.23 -3.40
C TYR A 39 11.48 -2.98 -1.90
N ARG A 40 11.71 -1.73 -1.47
CA ARG A 40 11.71 -1.40 -0.04
C ARG A 40 10.36 -1.71 0.60
N GLU A 41 9.27 -1.32 -0.04
CA GLU A 41 7.92 -1.70 0.42
C GLU A 41 7.83 -3.22 0.56
N MET A 42 8.22 -3.98 -0.46
CA MET A 42 8.20 -5.45 -0.40
C MET A 42 9.01 -6.01 0.78
N LEU A 43 10.18 -5.43 1.09
CA LEU A 43 10.98 -5.84 2.25
C LEU A 43 10.26 -5.57 3.57
N GLU A 44 9.60 -4.43 3.70
CA GLU A 44 8.81 -4.07 4.89
C GLU A 44 7.65 -5.06 5.09
N GLN A 45 6.93 -5.36 4.01
CA GLN A 45 5.80 -6.30 4.05
C GLN A 45 6.26 -7.75 4.29
N GLU A 46 7.38 -8.19 3.71
CA GLU A 46 7.99 -9.50 3.99
C GLU A 46 8.49 -9.60 5.44
N PHE A 47 9.03 -8.50 6.01
CA PHE A 47 9.44 -8.44 7.41
C PHE A 47 8.24 -8.58 8.35
N LEU A 48 7.17 -7.82 8.09
CA LEU A 48 5.94 -7.91 8.87
C LEU A 48 5.39 -9.34 8.81
N ARG A 49 5.22 -9.91 7.62
CA ARG A 49 4.83 -11.32 7.45
C ARG A 49 5.64 -12.26 8.35
N ALA A 50 6.98 -12.17 8.30
CA ALA A 50 7.85 -13.05 9.07
C ALA A 50 7.66 -12.86 10.59
N LYS A 51 7.39 -11.63 11.03
CA LYS A 51 7.08 -11.33 12.44
C LYS A 51 5.80 -12.04 12.88
N PHE A 52 4.73 -11.96 12.09
CA PHE A 52 3.48 -12.66 12.37
C PHE A 52 3.64 -14.19 12.32
N GLN A 53 4.37 -14.72 11.34
CA GLN A 53 4.69 -16.16 11.27
C GLN A 53 5.51 -16.64 12.48
N THR A 54 6.40 -15.81 13.02
CA THR A 54 7.16 -16.12 14.23
C THR A 54 6.25 -16.22 15.46
N TRP A 55 5.26 -15.33 15.59
CA TRP A 55 4.27 -15.41 16.65
C TRP A 55 3.43 -16.70 16.56
N ILE A 56 3.01 -17.07 15.34
CA ILE A 56 2.30 -18.33 15.09
C ILE A 56 3.16 -19.54 15.48
N SER A 57 4.41 -19.61 15.02
CA SER A 57 5.28 -20.77 15.26
C SER A 57 5.68 -20.94 16.73
N GLN A 58 5.73 -19.84 17.47
CA GLN A 58 6.04 -19.83 18.91
C GLN A 58 4.79 -19.94 19.79
N ALA A 59 3.59 -19.94 19.22
CA ALA A 59 2.32 -19.77 19.94
C ALA A 59 2.37 -18.58 20.93
N TYR A 60 3.08 -17.51 20.55
CA TYR A 60 3.21 -16.29 21.33
C TYR A 60 2.34 -15.21 20.72
N TYR A 61 1.24 -14.89 21.38
CA TYR A 61 0.31 -13.85 20.94
C TYR A 61 0.39 -12.65 21.88
N PRO A 62 0.55 -11.42 21.35
CA PRO A 62 0.46 -10.20 22.15
C PRO A 62 -0.88 -10.11 22.93
N LEU A 63 -0.89 -9.33 24.01
CA LEU A 63 -2.06 -9.25 24.91
C LEU A 63 -3.32 -8.64 24.27
N SER A 64 -3.16 -7.85 23.22
CA SER A 64 -4.24 -7.21 22.48
C SER A 64 -3.83 -6.96 21.03
N ILE A 65 -4.81 -6.69 20.17
CA ILE A 65 -4.59 -6.32 18.76
C ILE A 65 -3.78 -5.01 18.67
N ASP A 66 -4.04 -4.05 19.54
CA ASP A 66 -3.30 -2.78 19.60
C ASP A 66 -1.83 -3.00 20.02
N ALA A 67 -1.58 -3.86 21.01
CA ALA A 67 -0.23 -4.25 21.41
C ALA A 67 0.50 -5.00 20.29
N MET A 68 -0.21 -5.87 19.56
CA MET A 68 0.31 -6.57 18.39
C MET A 68 0.74 -5.60 17.29
N GLN A 69 -0.14 -4.67 16.90
CA GLN A 69 0.15 -3.66 15.89
C GLN A 69 1.32 -2.76 16.31
N THR A 70 1.33 -2.31 17.57
CA THR A 70 2.43 -1.51 18.12
C THR A 70 3.76 -2.26 18.05
N GLN A 71 3.81 -3.52 18.51
CA GLN A 71 5.03 -4.33 18.46
C GLN A 71 5.52 -4.57 17.02
N ALA A 72 4.61 -4.82 16.08
CA ALA A 72 4.95 -5.02 14.68
C ALA A 72 5.55 -3.74 14.06
N THR A 73 4.87 -2.60 14.24
CA THR A 73 5.30 -1.29 13.75
C THR A 73 6.64 -0.85 14.36
N SER A 74 6.83 -1.04 15.68
CA SER A 74 8.10 -0.74 16.34
C SER A 74 9.23 -1.64 15.86
N ALA A 75 8.98 -2.94 15.67
CA ALA A 75 9.98 -3.87 15.14
C ALA A 75 10.38 -3.51 13.70
N LEU A 76 9.40 -3.15 12.86
CA LEU A 76 9.67 -2.71 11.50
C LEU A 76 10.50 -1.43 11.48
N THR A 77 10.13 -0.45 12.30
CA THR A 77 10.87 0.82 12.44
C THR A 77 12.32 0.57 12.84
N ALA A 78 12.54 -0.32 13.82
CA ALA A 78 13.88 -0.71 14.25
C ALA A 78 14.66 -1.43 13.13
N ALA A 79 14.01 -2.31 12.36
CA ALA A 79 14.64 -2.98 11.22
C ALA A 79 15.04 -1.98 10.13
N MET A 80 14.17 -1.02 9.79
CA MET A 80 14.46 0.06 8.84
C MET A 80 15.69 0.87 9.27
N GLN A 81 15.81 1.20 10.56
CA GLN A 81 16.98 1.87 11.13
C GLN A 81 18.23 0.98 11.16
N GLY A 82 18.03 -0.33 11.29
CA GLY A 82 19.08 -1.35 11.45
C GLY A 82 19.63 -1.95 10.17
N ASN A 83 19.38 -1.36 8.99
CA ASN A 83 19.84 -1.81 7.66
C ASN A 83 18.91 -2.77 6.88
N LEU A 84 17.59 -2.78 7.15
CA LEU A 84 16.62 -3.58 6.37
C LEU A 84 16.77 -3.38 4.85
N TYR A 85 17.04 -2.15 4.41
CA TYR A 85 17.13 -1.82 3.00
C TYR A 85 18.49 -2.07 2.35
N GLY A 86 19.56 -2.27 3.13
CA GLY A 86 20.91 -2.43 2.59
C GLY A 86 21.31 -1.32 1.61
N VAL A 87 21.79 -1.73 0.43
CA VAL A 87 22.18 -0.84 -0.68
C VAL A 87 21.04 0.00 -1.26
N LEU A 88 19.78 -0.28 -0.89
CA LEU A 88 18.59 0.46 -1.33
C LEU A 88 18.10 1.49 -0.31
N ALA A 89 18.85 1.74 0.78
CA ALA A 89 18.50 2.75 1.77
C ALA A 89 18.18 4.11 1.09
N PRO A 90 17.10 4.79 1.49
CA PRO A 90 16.75 6.09 0.92
C PRO A 90 17.87 7.11 1.19
N PRO A 91 18.08 8.11 0.30
CA PRO A 91 19.01 9.20 0.56
C PRO A 91 18.66 9.91 1.88
N ALA A 92 19.66 10.46 2.57
CA ALA A 92 19.47 11.17 3.84
C ALA A 92 18.47 12.34 3.76
N SER A 93 18.28 12.94 2.57
CA SER A 93 17.26 13.99 2.32
C SER A 93 15.82 13.47 2.36
N ASP A 94 15.61 12.17 2.13
CA ASP A 94 14.28 11.54 2.09
C ASP A 94 13.98 10.83 3.44
N ALA A 95 14.97 10.78 4.34
CA ALA A 95 14.87 10.18 5.67
C ALA A 95 13.86 10.88 6.59
N GLY A 96 13.54 12.16 6.31
CA GLY A 96 12.51 12.93 7.03
C GLY A 96 11.06 12.54 6.69
N THR A 97 10.86 11.67 5.70
CA THR A 97 9.56 11.17 5.24
C THR A 97 9.45 9.65 5.33
N ALA A 98 10.30 9.00 6.13
CA ALA A 98 10.06 7.63 6.58
C ALA A 98 8.89 7.65 7.58
N GLY A 99 7.69 7.75 7.02
CA GLY A 99 6.44 7.87 7.74
C GLY A 99 6.26 6.71 8.71
N ALA A 100 5.64 7.00 9.84
CA ALA A 100 5.15 5.99 10.76
C ALA A 100 4.46 4.87 9.96
N ALA A 101 4.92 3.63 10.15
CA ALA A 101 4.43 2.44 9.45
C ALA A 101 3.01 2.04 9.89
N ALA A 102 2.12 3.03 10.01
CA ALA A 102 0.72 2.84 10.28
C ALA A 102 -0.02 2.59 8.96
N PRO A 103 -0.86 1.55 8.88
CA PRO A 103 -1.63 1.28 7.68
C PRO A 103 -2.60 2.44 7.39
N SER A 104 -2.76 2.80 6.12
CA SER A 104 -3.74 3.82 5.68
C SER A 104 -5.12 3.23 5.41
N PHE A 105 -5.19 1.91 5.21
CA PHE A 105 -6.41 1.15 4.91
C PHE A 105 -6.47 -0.08 5.81
N GLY A 106 -7.65 -0.63 6.01
CA GLY A 106 -7.86 -1.79 6.86
C GLY A 106 -9.24 -2.42 6.66
N THR A 107 -9.50 -3.49 7.40
CA THR A 107 -10.78 -4.18 7.44
C THR A 107 -11.37 -4.11 8.84
N VAL A 108 -12.62 -3.68 8.98
CA VAL A 108 -13.33 -3.71 10.27
C VAL A 108 -13.78 -5.13 10.56
N ILE A 109 -13.03 -5.81 11.42
CA ILE A 109 -13.30 -7.21 11.80
C ILE A 109 -14.30 -7.31 12.96
N SER A 110 -14.34 -6.32 13.86
CA SER A 110 -15.26 -6.31 15.00
C SER A 110 -16.72 -6.16 14.56
N GLY A 111 -17.62 -6.85 15.26
CA GLY A 111 -19.07 -6.73 15.05
C GLY A 111 -19.59 -7.24 13.69
N GLY A 112 -18.78 -7.98 12.93
CA GLY A 112 -19.23 -8.71 11.74
C GLY A 112 -19.44 -7.89 10.47
N SER A 113 -19.10 -6.61 10.47
CA SER A 113 -19.24 -5.78 9.27
C SER A 113 -18.29 -6.20 8.14
N CYS A 114 -17.10 -6.70 8.48
CA CYS A 114 -16.04 -7.11 7.55
C CYS A 114 -15.78 -6.07 6.45
N GLN A 115 -15.92 -4.78 6.80
CA GLN A 115 -15.95 -3.70 5.83
C GLN A 115 -14.56 -3.14 5.57
N LEU A 116 -14.24 -2.91 4.30
CA LEU A 116 -13.06 -2.18 3.88
C LEU A 116 -13.14 -0.70 4.29
N VAL A 117 -12.11 -0.22 4.98
CA VAL A 117 -12.05 1.15 5.51
C VAL A 117 -10.70 1.81 5.23
N GLU A 118 -10.71 3.14 5.27
CA GLU A 118 -9.55 3.99 5.37
C GLU A 118 -9.41 4.51 6.81
N TYR A 119 -8.19 4.49 7.33
CA TYR A 119 -7.86 5.15 8.59
C TYR A 119 -7.57 6.63 8.32
N VAL A 120 -8.45 7.49 8.80
CA VAL A 120 -8.34 8.94 8.68
C VAL A 120 -7.62 9.47 9.93
N PRO A 121 -6.38 10.01 9.80
CA PRO A 121 -5.63 10.51 10.93
C PRO A 121 -6.36 11.65 11.65
N ARG A 122 -6.24 11.69 12.98
CA ARG A 122 -6.75 12.79 13.80
C ARG A 122 -5.64 13.34 14.69
N PRO A 123 -5.34 14.65 14.66
CA PRO A 123 -4.33 15.23 15.53
C PRO A 123 -4.63 14.95 17.01
N GLY A 124 -3.69 14.31 17.71
CA GLY A 124 -3.81 13.97 19.13
C GLY A 124 -4.85 12.91 19.49
N GLN A 125 -5.40 12.18 18.51
CA GLN A 125 -6.42 11.16 18.72
C GLN A 125 -6.18 9.92 17.85
N SER A 126 -6.73 8.79 18.25
CA SER A 126 -6.74 7.59 17.39
C SER A 126 -7.46 7.89 16.06
N PRO A 127 -6.97 7.36 14.93
CA PRO A 127 -7.62 7.53 13.64
C PRO A 127 -9.10 7.14 13.67
N THR A 128 -9.94 7.85 12.92
CA THR A 128 -11.30 7.37 12.63
C THR A 128 -11.30 6.48 11.40
N THR A 129 -12.17 5.49 11.36
CA THR A 129 -12.38 4.70 10.14
C THR A 129 -13.45 5.35 9.26
N ARG A 130 -13.26 5.29 7.94
CA ARG A 130 -14.27 5.64 6.95
C ARG A 130 -14.38 4.53 5.91
N PRO A 131 -15.59 4.08 5.54
CA PRO A 131 -15.79 3.17 4.41
C PRO A 131 -15.06 3.61 3.15
N VAL A 132 -14.45 2.65 2.46
CA VAL A 132 -13.74 2.91 1.19
C VAL A 132 -13.99 1.79 0.20
N THR A 133 -13.94 2.10 -1.10
CA THR A 133 -14.00 1.11 -2.18
C THR A 133 -12.61 0.84 -2.75
N GLU A 134 -12.42 -0.32 -3.40
CA GLU A 134 -11.18 -0.60 -4.11
C GLU A 134 -10.82 0.48 -5.14
N GLN A 135 -11.83 1.06 -5.81
CA GLN A 135 -11.60 2.15 -6.77
C GLN A 135 -11.00 3.39 -6.09
N GLN A 136 -11.48 3.73 -4.89
CA GLN A 136 -10.93 4.84 -4.12
C GLN A 136 -9.49 4.53 -3.65
N ILE A 137 -9.15 3.28 -3.34
CA ILE A 137 -7.76 2.87 -3.07
C ILE A 137 -6.89 3.05 -4.32
N ARG A 138 -7.36 2.57 -5.48
CA ARG A 138 -6.68 2.73 -6.78
C ARG A 138 -6.48 4.19 -7.21
N GLN A 139 -7.29 5.11 -6.68
CA GLN A 139 -7.14 6.55 -6.91
C GLN A 139 -6.11 7.20 -5.98
N LYS A 140 -5.82 6.60 -4.82
CA LYS A 140 -4.92 7.16 -3.79
C LYS A 140 -3.52 6.60 -3.85
N LEU A 141 -3.41 5.31 -4.16
CA LEU A 141 -2.16 4.60 -4.20
C LEU A 141 -1.74 4.35 -5.64
N CYS A 142 -0.42 4.36 -5.86
CA CYS A 142 0.10 3.93 -7.15
C CYS A 142 -0.23 2.45 -7.38
N LYS A 143 -0.43 2.04 -8.64
CA LYS A 143 -1.07 0.75 -8.98
C LYS A 143 -0.51 -0.47 -8.23
N PRO A 144 0.80 -0.79 -8.25
CA PRO A 144 1.38 -1.86 -7.46
C PRO A 144 1.00 -1.86 -5.97
N LEU A 145 0.99 -0.69 -5.33
CA LEU A 145 0.64 -0.55 -3.92
C LEU A 145 -0.86 -0.68 -3.70
N ALA A 146 -1.68 -0.13 -4.61
CA ALA A 146 -3.12 -0.28 -4.57
C ALA A 146 -3.53 -1.76 -4.64
N GLU A 147 -2.99 -2.52 -5.60
CA GLU A 147 -3.34 -3.93 -5.75
C GLU A 147 -2.78 -4.78 -4.59
N PHE A 148 -1.60 -4.45 -4.04
CA PHE A 148 -1.12 -5.04 -2.79
C PHE A 148 -2.15 -4.84 -1.65
N THR A 149 -2.53 -3.59 -1.40
CA THR A 149 -3.46 -3.24 -0.31
C THR A 149 -4.81 -3.92 -0.51
N ILE A 150 -5.35 -3.90 -1.73
CA ILE A 150 -6.63 -4.52 -2.04
C ILE A 150 -6.59 -6.03 -1.79
N GLU A 151 -5.55 -6.73 -2.24
CA GLU A 151 -5.45 -8.18 -2.03
C GLU A 151 -5.23 -8.54 -0.55
N HIS A 152 -4.44 -7.75 0.17
CA HIS A 152 -4.25 -7.87 1.62
C HIS A 152 -5.59 -7.75 2.35
N GLU A 153 -6.33 -6.65 2.13
CA GLU A 153 -7.61 -6.42 2.80
C GLU A 153 -8.70 -7.40 2.35
N ASN A 154 -8.77 -7.74 1.06
CA ASN A 154 -9.71 -8.76 0.59
C ASN A 154 -9.48 -10.12 1.25
N THR A 155 -8.26 -10.43 1.67
CA THR A 155 -7.96 -11.63 2.45
C THR A 155 -8.60 -11.55 3.85
N HIS A 156 -8.50 -10.41 4.54
CA HIS A 156 -9.21 -10.18 5.79
C HIS A 156 -10.73 -10.25 5.63
N ILE A 157 -11.28 -9.60 4.62
CA ILE A 157 -12.73 -9.57 4.36
C ILE A 157 -13.27 -11.00 4.16
N LYS A 158 -12.60 -11.81 3.33
CA LYS A 158 -13.00 -13.21 3.08
C LYS A 158 -12.93 -14.04 4.37
N ALA A 159 -11.85 -13.91 5.13
CA ALA A 159 -11.67 -14.65 6.39
C ALA A 159 -12.72 -14.24 7.43
N CYS A 160 -12.92 -12.94 7.62
CA CYS A 160 -13.90 -12.36 8.53
C CYS A 160 -15.32 -12.83 8.16
N ALA A 161 -15.74 -12.67 6.90
CA ALA A 161 -17.08 -13.05 6.48
C ALA A 161 -17.34 -14.56 6.65
N ALA A 162 -16.33 -15.39 6.38
CA ALA A 162 -16.41 -16.84 6.60
C ALA A 162 -16.55 -17.19 8.10
N ALA A 163 -15.75 -16.55 8.96
CA ALA A 163 -15.77 -16.78 10.41
C ALA A 163 -17.14 -16.40 11.02
N TYR A 164 -17.66 -15.22 10.70
CA TYR A 164 -18.98 -14.79 11.18
C TYR A 164 -20.11 -15.66 10.64
N LYS A 165 -20.05 -16.07 9.37
CA LYS A 165 -21.01 -17.03 8.80
C LYS A 165 -20.98 -18.38 9.52
N ALA A 166 -19.82 -18.82 10.00
CA ALA A 166 -19.64 -20.05 10.76
C ALA A 166 -19.99 -19.92 12.25
N GLY A 167 -20.30 -18.71 12.74
CA GLY A 167 -20.50 -18.45 14.17
C GLY A 167 -19.21 -18.55 15.00
N ASP A 168 -18.05 -18.36 14.37
CA ASP A 168 -16.74 -18.43 15.02
C ASP A 168 -16.52 -17.20 15.91
N LYS A 169 -16.55 -17.43 17.23
CA LYS A 169 -16.35 -16.38 18.24
C LYS A 169 -14.89 -15.97 18.39
N SER A 170 -13.94 -16.71 17.82
CA SER A 170 -12.51 -16.41 17.90
C SER A 170 -12.09 -15.27 16.96
N VAL A 171 -12.95 -14.82 16.06
CA VAL A 171 -12.68 -13.76 15.06
C VAL A 171 -12.19 -12.43 15.67
N GLU A 172 -12.50 -12.18 16.94
CA GLU A 172 -12.02 -10.99 17.66
C GLU A 172 -10.78 -11.25 18.54
N SER A 173 -10.23 -12.47 18.52
CA SER A 173 -9.05 -12.84 19.30
C SER A 173 -7.75 -12.45 18.61
N VAL A 174 -6.71 -12.14 19.39
CA VAL A 174 -5.38 -11.82 18.86
C VAL A 174 -4.82 -12.99 18.03
N GLU A 175 -5.06 -14.23 18.46
CA GLU A 175 -4.63 -15.41 17.72
C GLU A 175 -5.24 -15.46 16.31
N TRP A 176 -6.54 -15.24 16.19
CA TRP A 176 -7.20 -15.19 14.88
C TRP A 176 -6.63 -14.06 14.02
N PHE A 177 -6.44 -12.88 14.60
CA PHE A 177 -5.85 -11.72 13.91
C PHE A 177 -4.44 -12.05 13.40
N VAL A 178 -3.57 -12.62 14.22
CA VAL A 178 -2.20 -12.97 13.83
C VAL A 178 -2.20 -13.95 12.65
N GLN A 179 -3.08 -14.96 12.68
CA GLN A 179 -3.22 -15.92 11.58
C GLN A 179 -3.78 -15.27 10.30
N SER A 180 -4.75 -14.37 10.45
CA SER A 180 -5.34 -13.65 9.33
C SER A 180 -4.31 -12.70 8.68
N ASP A 181 -3.57 -11.93 9.47
CA ASP A 181 -2.53 -10.99 9.00
C ASP A 181 -1.44 -11.75 8.26
N ALA A 182 -0.94 -12.88 8.80
CA ALA A 182 0.07 -13.68 8.11
C ALA A 182 -0.37 -14.09 6.69
N LYS A 183 -1.63 -14.53 6.54
CA LYS A 183 -2.20 -14.89 5.23
C LYS A 183 -2.40 -13.67 4.33
N ALA A 184 -2.84 -12.55 4.88
CA ALA A 184 -3.05 -11.31 4.14
C ALA A 184 -1.72 -10.74 3.62
N TYR A 185 -0.65 -10.74 4.44
CA TYR A 185 0.69 -10.39 3.97
C TYR A 185 1.18 -11.34 2.89
N ASP A 186 0.98 -12.66 3.01
CA ASP A 186 1.36 -13.61 1.96
C ASP A 186 0.67 -13.29 0.62
N ALA A 187 -0.63 -13.01 0.65
CA ALA A 187 -1.41 -12.70 -0.55
C ALA A 187 -0.95 -11.36 -1.17
N GLY A 188 -0.85 -10.31 -0.37
CA GLY A 188 -0.38 -8.99 -0.82
C GLY A 188 1.05 -9.04 -1.36
N VAL A 189 1.99 -9.64 -0.62
CA VAL A 189 3.41 -9.75 -1.03
C VAL A 189 3.54 -10.44 -2.38
N ARG A 190 2.74 -11.49 -2.65
CA ARG A 190 2.73 -12.15 -3.97
C ARG A 190 2.39 -11.16 -5.09
N VAL A 191 1.35 -10.34 -4.92
CA VAL A 191 0.94 -9.31 -5.89
C VAL A 191 2.07 -8.29 -6.11
N LEU A 192 2.70 -7.83 -5.02
CA LEU A 192 3.77 -6.85 -5.10
C LEU A 192 5.02 -7.42 -5.79
N ARG A 193 5.38 -8.68 -5.52
CA ARG A 193 6.47 -9.40 -6.19
C ARG A 193 6.22 -9.54 -7.68
N ASP A 194 5.00 -9.90 -8.07
CA ASP A 194 4.61 -10.01 -9.48
C ASP A 194 4.72 -8.66 -10.20
N ALA A 195 4.31 -7.57 -9.55
CA ALA A 195 4.42 -6.22 -10.07
C ALA A 195 5.89 -5.77 -10.22
N ILE A 196 6.74 -6.01 -9.22
CA ILE A 196 8.18 -5.71 -9.26
C ILE A 196 8.86 -6.49 -10.39
N ALA A 197 8.59 -7.79 -10.50
CA ALA A 197 9.17 -8.62 -11.55
C ALA A 197 8.74 -8.13 -12.94
N ALA A 198 7.47 -7.75 -13.12
CA ALA A 198 6.97 -7.18 -14.37
C ALA A 198 7.65 -5.86 -14.72
N LEU A 199 7.80 -4.95 -13.75
CA LEU A 199 8.50 -3.69 -13.96
C LEU A 199 9.98 -3.91 -14.28
N ALA A 200 10.67 -4.77 -13.52
CA ALA A 200 12.07 -5.08 -13.74
C ALA A 200 12.32 -5.62 -15.15
N ARG A 201 11.44 -6.47 -15.68
CA ARG A 201 11.50 -6.93 -17.08
C ARG A 201 11.38 -5.77 -18.09
N LYS A 202 10.46 -4.83 -17.88
CA LYS A 202 10.39 -3.61 -18.72
C LYS A 202 11.70 -2.82 -18.67
N CYS A 203 12.38 -2.87 -17.53
CA CYS A 203 13.68 -2.23 -17.29
C CYS A 203 14.88 -3.03 -17.78
N GLN A 204 14.67 -4.05 -18.63
CA GLN A 204 15.71 -4.90 -19.21
C GLN A 204 16.45 -5.75 -18.18
N TRP A 205 15.79 -6.12 -17.08
CA TRP A 205 16.32 -7.15 -16.19
C TRP A 205 16.37 -8.50 -16.90
N ALA A 206 17.58 -9.04 -17.02
CA ALA A 206 17.86 -10.33 -17.66
C ALA A 206 17.62 -11.54 -16.74
N GLY A 207 17.31 -11.31 -15.46
CA GLY A 207 17.08 -12.37 -14.48
C GLY A 207 15.82 -13.18 -14.75
N SER A 208 15.58 -14.16 -13.89
CA SER A 208 14.77 -15.33 -14.18
C SER A 208 13.37 -15.02 -14.75
N THR A 209 13.22 -15.19 -16.05
CA THR A 209 11.90 -15.12 -16.68
C THR A 209 11.09 -16.34 -16.24
N ASN A 210 10.06 -16.10 -15.42
CA ASN A 210 9.08 -17.07 -14.93
C ASN A 210 9.53 -18.05 -13.84
N VAL A 211 10.66 -17.82 -13.16
CA VAL A 211 10.98 -18.61 -11.96
C VAL A 211 10.14 -18.10 -10.78
N ARG A 212 9.56 -19.06 -10.06
CA ARG A 212 8.71 -18.83 -8.89
C ARG A 212 9.37 -19.40 -7.64
N LYS A 213 9.12 -18.75 -6.52
CA LYS A 213 9.38 -19.29 -5.18
C LYS A 213 8.41 -20.47 -4.89
N PRO A 214 8.68 -21.31 -3.87
CA PRO A 214 7.76 -22.39 -3.48
C PRO A 214 6.34 -21.93 -3.14
N ASP A 215 6.18 -20.68 -2.69
CA ASP A 215 4.88 -20.03 -2.43
C ASP A 215 4.17 -19.52 -3.70
N ASN A 216 4.66 -19.91 -4.88
CA ASN A 216 4.21 -19.53 -6.21
C ASN A 216 4.37 -18.04 -6.55
N SER A 217 5.05 -17.23 -5.72
CA SER A 217 5.36 -15.83 -6.04
C SER A 217 6.54 -15.71 -7.01
N MET A 218 6.58 -14.65 -7.81
CA MET A 218 7.71 -14.42 -8.73
C MET A 218 9.02 -14.16 -7.98
N VAL A 219 10.13 -14.68 -8.52
CA VAL A 219 11.46 -14.18 -8.16
C VAL A 219 11.59 -12.74 -8.67
N VAL A 220 12.21 -11.88 -7.86
CA VAL A 220 12.46 -10.46 -8.16
C VAL A 220 13.97 -10.22 -8.18
N PRO A 221 14.46 -9.11 -8.78
CA PRO A 221 15.89 -8.84 -8.79
C PRO A 221 16.46 -8.66 -7.37
N THR A 222 17.74 -8.95 -7.18
CA THR A 222 18.43 -8.63 -5.93
C THR A 222 18.54 -7.11 -5.73
N PRO A 223 18.82 -6.63 -4.50
CA PRO A 223 19.09 -5.22 -4.26
C PRO A 223 20.16 -4.62 -5.19
N GLU A 224 21.24 -5.36 -5.46
CA GLU A 224 22.34 -4.94 -6.33
C GLU A 224 21.92 -4.87 -7.80
N GLU A 225 21.08 -5.82 -8.24
CA GLU A 225 20.50 -5.81 -9.58
C GLU A 225 19.59 -4.58 -9.76
N ILE A 226 18.79 -4.23 -8.76
CA ILE A 226 17.93 -3.02 -8.80
C ILE A 226 18.76 -1.75 -8.93
N VAL A 227 19.87 -1.64 -8.18
CA VAL A 227 20.80 -0.51 -8.31
C VAL A 227 21.35 -0.44 -9.74
N THR A 228 21.73 -1.58 -10.31
CA THR A 228 22.26 -1.67 -11.67
C THR A 228 21.23 -1.25 -12.72
N LEU A 229 19.99 -1.77 -12.62
CA LEU A 229 18.88 -1.42 -13.52
C LEU A 229 18.59 0.07 -13.51
N THR A 230 18.55 0.67 -12.31
CA THR A 230 18.28 2.10 -12.15
C THR A 230 19.40 2.98 -12.74
N LYS A 231 20.67 2.59 -12.53
CA LYS A 231 21.83 3.30 -13.11
C LYS A 231 21.84 3.23 -14.64
N ASN A 232 21.56 2.06 -15.21
CA ASN A 232 21.55 1.86 -16.66
C ASN A 232 20.49 2.72 -17.36
N VAL A 233 19.30 2.85 -16.76
CA VAL A 233 18.22 3.71 -17.28
C VAL A 233 18.63 5.19 -17.24
N LYS A 234 19.24 5.64 -16.12
CA LYS A 234 19.73 7.02 -16.00
C LYS A 234 20.82 7.32 -17.04
N ALA A 235 21.75 6.39 -17.25
CA ALA A 235 22.84 6.53 -18.22
C ALA A 235 22.30 6.66 -19.66
N LYS A 236 21.35 5.79 -20.05
CA LYS A 236 20.69 5.84 -21.37
C LYS A 236 19.92 7.15 -21.57
N GLY A 237 19.16 7.60 -20.58
CA GLY A 237 18.43 8.87 -20.66
C GLY A 237 19.34 10.10 -20.77
N SER A 238 20.50 10.09 -20.12
CA SER A 238 21.51 11.15 -20.25
C SER A 238 22.22 11.11 -21.61
N ALA A 239 22.53 9.92 -22.13
CA ALA A 239 23.11 9.76 -23.46
C ALA A 239 22.15 10.25 -24.56
N MET A 240 20.86 9.89 -24.48
CA MET A 240 19.84 10.37 -25.42
C MET A 240 19.69 11.89 -25.40
N ARG A 241 19.63 12.52 -24.22
CA ARG A 241 19.51 13.99 -24.10
C ARG A 241 20.69 14.74 -24.71
N ARG A 242 21.90 14.19 -24.60
CA ARG A 242 23.11 14.77 -25.23
C ARG A 242 23.14 14.60 -26.74
N ALA A 243 22.50 13.55 -27.27
CA ALA A 243 22.44 13.32 -28.72
C ALA A 243 21.38 14.19 -29.43
N THR A 244 20.49 14.83 -28.67
CA THR A 244 19.41 15.71 -29.18
C THR A 244 19.66 17.20 -28.94
N GLN A 245 20.86 17.57 -28.48
CA GLN A 245 21.34 18.96 -28.34
C GLN A 245 22.42 19.21 -29.38
#